data_AF-A0A373VYQ0-F1
#
_entry.id   AF-A0A373VYQ0-F1
#
_cell.length_a   1.000
_cell.length_b   1.000
_cell.length_c   1.000
_cell.angle_alpha   90.00
_cell.angle_beta   90.00
_cell.angle_gamma   90.00
#
_symmetry.space_group_name_H-M   'P 1'
#
loop_
_entity.id
_entity.type
_entity.pdbx_description
1 polymer ?
#
loop_
_entity_poly.entity_id
_entity_poly.type
_entity_poly.pdbx_seq_one_letter_code
_entity_poly.pdbx_strand_id
1 'polypeptide(L)' 'FVEQVDIYEQEQPDGRFLKHIKFRFPVYFGDRETQELCWDNESIVETVCLLSNRKPDTRCQGENRH' A
#
# COMPACT_ATOMS: atom_id res chain seq x y z
N PHE A 1 -2.42 3.31 -9.14
CA PHE A 1 -2.28 2.98 -7.71
C PHE A 1 -1.01 3.59 -7.16
N VAL A 2 0.17 3.14 -7.60
CA VAL A 2 1.47 3.74 -7.22
C VAL A 2 2.00 4.64 -8.35
N GLU A 3 2.65 5.74 -7.99
CA GLU A 3 3.35 6.67 -8.90
C GLU A 3 4.83 6.30 -9.01
N GLN A 4 5.51 6.12 -7.86
CA GLN A 4 6.94 5.83 -7.80
C GLN A 4 7.24 4.92 -6.62
N VAL A 5 8.30 4.11 -6.76
CA VAL A 5 8.87 3.25 -5.73
C VAL A 5 10.38 3.41 -5.78
N ASP A 6 10.97 3.77 -4.65
CA ASP A 6 12.41 3.79 -4.46
C ASP A 6 12.82 2.64 -3.54
N ILE A 7 13.88 1.94 -3.93
CA ILE A 7 14.46 0.84 -3.16
C ILE A 7 15.88 1.21 -2.73
N TYR A 8 16.33 0.62 -1.62
CA TYR A 8 17.74 0.70 -1.25
C TYR A 8 18.59 -0.06 -2.26
N GLU A 9 19.76 0.50 -2.60
CA GLU A 9 20.71 -0.16 -3.50
C GLU A 9 21.29 -1.45 -2.91
N GLN A 10 21.34 -1.53 -1.57
CA GLN A 10 21.77 -2.71 -0.81
C GLN A 10 20.70 -3.07 0.22
N GLU A 11 20.54 -4.37 0.47
CA GLU A 11 19.66 -4.88 1.51
C GLU A 11 20.06 -4.30 2.88
N GLN A 12 19.07 -3.76 3.61
CA GLN A 12 19.32 -3.23 4.94
C GLN A 12 19.54 -4.37 5.95
N PRO A 13 20.24 -4.14 7.07
CA PRO A 13 20.50 -5.18 8.08
C PRO A 13 19.25 -5.85 8.66
N ASP A 14 18.10 -5.19 8.59
CA ASP A 14 16.80 -5.68 9.04
C ASP A 14 15.94 -6.25 7.90
N GLY A 15 16.52 -6.45 6.72
CA GLY A 15 15.86 -6.99 5.53
C GLY A 15 14.97 -5.98 4.80
N ARG A 16 14.98 -4.69 5.17
CA ARG A 16 14.30 -3.65 4.38
C ARG A 16 14.97 -3.48 3.04
N PHE A 17 14.15 -3.41 2.00
CA PHE A 17 14.58 -3.02 0.64
C PHE A 17 13.79 -1.82 0.12
N LEU A 18 12.64 -1.49 0.71
CA LEU A 18 11.82 -0.34 0.31
C LEU A 18 12.28 0.92 1.04
N LYS A 19 12.55 1.98 0.29
CA LYS A 19 12.98 3.28 0.81
C LYS A 19 11.84 4.29 0.82
N HIS A 20 11.17 4.46 -0.32
CA HIS A 20 10.08 5.42 -0.49
C HIS A 20 9.03 4.88 -1.44
N ILE A 21 7.78 5.24 -1.21
CA ILE A 21 6.69 4.99 -2.15
C ILE A 21 5.81 6.24 -2.25
N LYS A 22 5.48 6.59 -3.49
CA LYS A 22 4.56 7.68 -3.82
C LYS A 22 3.30 7.11 -4.45
N PHE A 23 2.15 7.54 -3.98
CA PHE A 23 0.84 7.16 -4.52
C PHE A 23 0.30 8.27 -5.43
N ARG A 24 -0.49 7.87 -6.45
CA ARG A 24 -1.17 8.82 -7.35
C ARG A 24 -2.40 9.48 -6.73
N PHE A 25 -2.72 9.12 -5.49
CA PHE A 25 -3.87 9.61 -4.73
C PHE A 25 -3.56 9.47 -3.22
N PRO A 26 -4.22 10.26 -2.36
CA PRO A 26 -4.05 10.14 -0.92
C PRO A 26 -4.42 8.76 -0.38
N VAL A 27 -3.59 8.24 0.52
CA VAL A 27 -3.82 7.02 1.29
C VAL A 27 -3.82 7.35 2.77
N TYR A 28 -4.56 6.58 3.56
CA TYR A 28 -4.51 6.68 5.01
C TYR A 28 -3.41 5.77 5.57
N PHE A 29 -2.57 6.35 6.42
CA PHE A 29 -1.55 5.65 7.21
C PHE A 29 -1.72 6.04 8.67
N GLY A 30 -2.20 5.09 9.48
CA GLY A 30 -2.64 5.37 10.85
C GLY A 30 -3.84 6.34 10.86
N ASP A 31 -3.68 7.44 11.57
CA ASP A 31 -4.64 8.55 11.67
C ASP A 31 -4.36 9.70 10.68
N ARG A 32 -3.39 9.51 9.77
CA ARG A 32 -2.94 10.55 8.82
C ARG A 32 -3.29 10.19 7.39
N GLU A 33 -3.64 11.22 6.63
CA GLU A 33 -3.73 11.15 5.17
C GLU A 33 -2.39 11.58 4.57
N THR A 34 -1.82 10.73 3.71
CA THR A 34 -0.53 10.99 3.05
C THR A 34 -0.55 10.47 1.62
N GLN A 35 0.31 11.00 0.76
CA GLN A 35 0.58 10.44 -0.57
C GLN A 35 1.95 9.76 -0.64
N GLU A 36 2.74 9.88 0.42
CA GLU A 36 4.12 9.43 0.47
C GLU A 36 4.40 8.70 1.79
N LEU A 37 5.10 7.57 1.69
CA LEU A 37 5.66 6.87 2.83
C LEU A 37 7.17 6.79 2.64
N CYS A 38 7.91 7.24 3.64
CA CYS A 38 9.37 7.23 3.67
C CYS A 38 9.82 6.35 4.84
N TRP A 39 10.72 5.41 4.57
CA TRP A 39 11.28 4.50 5.57
C TRP A 39 12.72 4.84 5.97
N ASP A 40 13.29 5.92 5.43
CA ASP A 40 14.55 6.46 5.93
C ASP A 40 14.42 6.85 7.40
N ASN A 41 15.52 6.69 8.15
CA ASN A 41 15.63 6.68 9.63
C ASN A 41 15.09 7.90 10.41
N GLU A 42 14.37 8.81 9.78
CA GLU A 42 13.56 9.83 10.45
C GLU A 42 12.09 9.70 10.03
N SER A 43 11.30 8.97 10.84
CA SER A 43 9.94 9.34 11.28
C SER A 43 8.79 8.35 11.00
N ILE A 44 8.04 8.15 12.11
CA ILE A 44 6.68 7.65 12.36
C ILE A 44 6.28 6.19 12.03
N VAL A 45 6.40 5.37 13.09
CA VAL A 45 5.54 4.24 13.49
C VAL A 45 5.14 3.29 12.38
N GLU A 46 5.90 2.20 12.26
CA GLU A 46 5.60 1.04 11.43
C GLU A 46 4.18 0.50 11.74
N THR A 47 3.24 0.71 10.82
CA THR A 47 1.95 0.00 10.81
C THR A 47 1.86 -0.80 9.52
N VAL A 48 1.87 -2.12 9.62
CA VAL A 48 1.74 -3.04 8.49
C VAL A 48 0.29 -3.02 7.99
N CYS A 49 0.04 -2.39 6.83
CA CYS A 49 -1.27 -2.41 6.20
C CYS A 49 -1.41 -3.65 5.30
N LEU A 50 -2.32 -4.57 5.67
CA LEU A 50 -2.81 -5.63 4.79
C LEU A 50 -3.58 -5.00 3.61
N LEU A 51 -2.92 -4.78 2.48
CA LEU A 51 -3.58 -4.55 1.19
C LEU A 51 -4.23 -5.87 0.73
N SER A 52 -5.30 -6.28 1.41
CA SER A 52 -6.04 -7.48 1.03
C SER A 52 -6.69 -7.25 -0.34
N ASN A 53 -6.29 -8.06 -1.34
CA ASN A 53 -6.98 -8.18 -2.61
C ASN A 53 -8.48 -8.45 -2.36
N ARG A 54 -9.34 -7.44 -2.47
CA ARG A 54 -10.78 -7.66 -2.60
C ARG A 54 -10.99 -8.41 -3.92
N LYS A 55 -11.26 -9.71 -3.82
CA LYS A 55 -11.82 -10.46 -4.96
C LYS A 55 -13.11 -9.73 -5.36
N PRO A 56 -13.35 -9.48 -6.66
CA PRO A 56 -14.63 -8.93 -7.08
C PRO A 56 -15.72 -9.93 -6.69
N ASP A 57 -16.67 -9.51 -5.86
CA ASP A 57 -17.89 -10.26 -5.61
C ASP A 57 -18.64 -10.40 -6.93
N THR A 58 -18.53 -11.55 -7.59
CA THR A 58 -19.41 -11.94 -8.70
C THR A 58 -20.79 -12.30 -8.15
N ARG A 59 -21.55 -11.30 -7.71
CA ARG A 59 -23.01 -11.42 -7.67
C ARG A 59 -23.58 -11.09 -9.03
N CYS A 60 -23.61 -12.09 -9.91
CA CYS A 60 -24.54 -12.09 -11.03
C CYS A 60 -25.87 -12.64 -10.50
N GLN A 61 -26.78 -11.76 -10.08
CA GLN A 61 -28.20 -12.13 -10.02
C GLN A 61 -28.71 -12.17 -11.45
N GLY A 62 -28.74 -13.36 -12.03
CA GLY A 62 -29.53 -13.65 -13.22
C GLY A 62 -30.89 -14.15 -12.78
N GLU A 63 -31.89 -13.28 -12.80
CA GLU A 63 -33.27 -13.70 -12.98
C GLU A 63 -33.36 -14.51 -14.28
N ASN A 64 -33.95 -15.71 -14.24
CA ASN A 64 -34.83 -16.13 -15.32
C ASN A 64 -35.76 -17.26 -14.86
N ARG A 65 -37.05 -16.97 -15.06
CA ARG A 65 -38.21 -17.85 -14.96
C ARG A 65 -38.02 -19.07 -15.86
N HIS A 66 -38.46 -20.24 -15.39
CA HIS A 66 -39.35 -21.19 -16.07
C HIS A 66 -39.96 -22.10 -15.01
#